data_AF-A0AAD2AKE9-F1
#
_entry.id   AF-A0AAD2AKE9-F1
#
_cell.length_a   1.000
_cell.length_b   1.000
_cell.length_c   1.000
_cell.angle_alpha   90.00
_cell.angle_beta   90.00
_cell.angle_gamma   90.00
#
_symmetry.space_group_name_H-M   'P 1'
#
loop_
_entity.id
_entity.type
_entity.pdbx_description
1 polymer ?
#
loop_
_entity_poly.entity_id
_entity_poly.type
_entity_poly.pdbx_seq_one_letter_code
_entity_poly.pdbx_strand_id
1 'polypeptide(L)'
;MSKPHRCPHIATTGNICVYCPGGPDSDFEYSTQSYTGYEPTSMRAIRARYNPYVQARSRIDQLKRLGHSVDKVEFILMGGTFMSLPSEYRDYFTRNLHDALSGHTSANVEEAVTYSEHSAVKCIGMTIET
;
A
#
# COMPACT_ATOMS: atom_id res chain seq x y z
N MET A 1 2.47 -0.67 1.42
CA MET A 1 1.72 -1.05 2.64
C MET A 1 0.73 0.06 2.95
N SER A 2 -0.47 -0.30 3.42
CA SER A 2 -1.47 0.66 3.89
C SER A 2 -1.11 1.22 5.26
N LYS A 3 -1.83 2.26 5.72
CA LYS A 3 -1.60 2.84 7.05
C LYS A 3 -1.69 1.78 8.16
N PRO A 4 -0.86 1.88 9.22
CA PRO A 4 -1.05 1.09 10.42
C PRO A 4 -2.47 1.26 10.98
N HIS A 5 -3.15 0.16 11.25
CA HIS A 5 -4.50 0.13 11.83
C HIS A 5 -4.70 -1.18 12.58
N ARG A 6 -5.65 -1.18 13.52
CA ARG A 6 -6.04 -2.38 14.27
C ARG A 6 -6.92 -3.28 13.42
N CYS A 7 -6.80 -4.60 13.60
CA CYS A 7 -7.71 -5.55 12.97
C CYS A 7 -9.14 -5.43 13.52
N PRO A 8 -10.19 -5.62 12.69
CA PRO A 8 -11.58 -5.38 13.09
C PRO A 8 -12.08 -6.35 14.16
N HIS A 9 -11.54 -7.58 14.23
CA HIS A 9 -12.00 -8.58 15.18
C HIS A 9 -11.73 -8.19 16.64
N ILE A 10 -10.83 -7.25 16.92
CA ILE A 10 -10.59 -6.77 18.29
C ILE A 10 -11.86 -6.21 18.93
N ALA A 11 -12.79 -5.67 18.14
CA ALA A 11 -14.06 -5.15 18.63
C ALA A 11 -15.01 -6.25 19.11
N THR A 12 -14.85 -7.49 18.63
CA THR A 12 -15.69 -8.63 19.00
C THR A 12 -14.99 -9.59 19.97
N THR A 13 -13.69 -9.81 19.80
CA THR A 13 -12.90 -10.76 20.63
C THR A 13 -12.18 -10.10 21.80
N GLY A 14 -12.09 -8.76 21.83
CA GLY A 14 -11.35 -7.99 22.83
C GLY A 14 -9.83 -8.14 22.79
N ASN A 15 -9.30 -8.96 21.88
CA ASN A 15 -7.88 -9.34 21.84
C ASN A 15 -7.37 -9.35 20.39
N ILE A 16 -6.07 -9.10 20.22
CA ILE A 16 -5.33 -9.31 18.96
C ILE A 16 -4.99 -10.79 18.77
N CYS A 17 -4.61 -11.19 17.55
CA CYS A 17 -4.17 -12.56 17.26
C CYS A 17 -2.88 -12.89 18.01
N VAL A 18 -2.85 -14.03 18.70
CA VAL A 18 -1.76 -14.46 19.62
C VAL A 18 -0.39 -14.49 18.94
N TYR A 19 -0.32 -14.93 17.69
CA TYR A 19 0.93 -15.07 16.96
C TYR A 19 1.28 -13.85 16.08
N CYS A 20 0.46 -12.81 16.09
CA CYS A 20 0.65 -11.67 15.20
C CYS A 20 1.60 -10.64 15.85
N PRO A 21 2.82 -10.43 15.31
CA PRO A 21 3.72 -9.41 15.83
C PRO A 21 3.31 -8.02 15.32
N GLY A 22 3.86 -6.98 15.94
CA GLY A 22 3.75 -5.62 15.42
C GLY A 22 2.35 -5.02 15.53
N GLY A 23 2.14 -3.95 14.77
CA GLY A 23 0.89 -3.21 14.75
C GLY A 23 0.80 -2.13 15.83
N PRO A 24 -0.32 -1.36 15.84
CA PRO A 24 -0.46 -0.17 16.66
C PRO A 24 -0.38 -0.41 18.17
N ASP A 25 -0.65 -1.64 18.63
CA ASP A 25 -0.70 -2.02 20.04
C ASP A 25 0.54 -2.83 20.46
N SER A 26 1.65 -2.71 19.73
CA SER A 26 2.91 -3.40 19.99
C SER A 26 4.04 -2.43 20.31
N ASP A 27 5.16 -2.97 20.82
CA ASP A 27 6.39 -2.21 21.10
C ASP A 27 7.14 -1.76 19.83
N PHE A 28 6.70 -2.20 18.63
CA PHE A 28 7.33 -1.82 17.37
C PHE A 28 6.82 -0.45 16.91
N GLU A 29 7.70 0.55 16.94
CA GLU A 29 7.35 1.92 16.57
C GLU A 29 6.87 2.01 15.11
N TYR A 30 5.65 2.53 14.95
CA TYR A 30 5.07 2.89 13.66
C TYR A 30 5.04 1.73 12.64
N SER A 31 4.93 0.48 13.12
CA SER A 31 4.84 -0.70 12.26
C SER A 31 3.39 -1.05 11.89
N THR A 32 3.21 -1.69 10.73
CA THR A 32 1.93 -2.26 10.32
C THR A 32 1.67 -3.58 11.03
N GLN A 33 0.39 -3.95 11.21
CA GLN A 33 -0.01 -5.24 11.77
C GLN A 33 0.69 -6.39 11.03
N SER A 34 1.24 -7.35 11.77
CA SER A 34 2.04 -8.50 11.28
C SER A 34 3.48 -8.19 10.88
N TYR A 35 3.98 -6.96 11.08
CA TYR A 35 5.34 -6.54 10.67
C TYR A 35 6.09 -5.85 11.79
N THR A 36 7.42 -6.00 11.81
CA THR A 36 8.30 -5.42 12.84
C THR A 36 8.77 -4.01 12.50
N GLY A 37 8.71 -3.60 11.23
CA GLY A 37 9.22 -2.31 10.75
C GLY A 37 10.64 -2.40 10.19
N TYR A 38 11.37 -3.47 10.48
CA TYR A 38 12.75 -3.68 10.02
C TYR A 38 12.83 -4.34 8.64
N GLU A 39 11.71 -4.78 8.06
CA GLU A 39 11.70 -5.38 6.73
C GLU A 39 11.96 -4.31 5.66
N PRO A 40 12.65 -4.62 4.55
CA PRO A 40 12.94 -3.62 3.50
C PRO A 40 11.70 -2.90 2.96
N THR A 41 10.57 -3.61 2.86
CA THR A 41 9.29 -3.02 2.44
C THR A 41 8.71 -2.11 3.51
N SER A 42 8.72 -2.55 4.78
CA SER A 42 8.27 -1.75 5.93
C SER A 42 9.08 -0.48 6.09
N MET A 43 10.41 -0.56 6.02
CA MET A 43 11.29 0.62 6.11
C MET A 43 11.00 1.64 5.01
N ARG A 44 10.72 1.20 3.78
CA ARG A 44 10.31 2.10 2.68
C ARG A 44 8.95 2.74 2.95
N ALA A 45 8.00 1.97 3.49
CA ALA A 45 6.67 2.47 3.83
C ALA A 45 6.71 3.52 4.94
N ILE A 46 7.48 3.26 6.01
CA ILE A 46 7.71 4.19 7.13
C ILE A 46 8.37 5.48 6.61
N ARG A 47 9.42 5.38 5.80
CA ARG A 47 10.09 6.55 5.21
C ARG A 47 9.15 7.39 4.35
N ALA A 48 8.23 6.75 3.63
CA ALA A 48 7.21 7.41 2.82
C ALA A 48 5.97 7.84 3.63
N ARG A 49 5.97 7.66 4.96
CA ARG A 49 4.83 7.92 5.86
C ARG A 49 3.53 7.29 5.36
N TYR A 50 3.63 6.07 4.83
CA TYR A 50 2.52 5.31 4.25
C TYR A 50 1.75 6.04 3.12
N ASN A 51 2.35 7.04 2.48
CA ASN A 51 1.76 7.69 1.32
C ASN A 51 1.82 6.74 0.09
N PRO A 52 0.69 6.31 -0.49
CA PRO A 52 0.66 5.35 -1.60
C PRO A 52 1.40 5.83 -2.84
N TYR A 53 1.22 7.09 -3.21
CA TYR A 53 1.85 7.69 -4.38
C TYR A 53 3.38 7.68 -4.28
N VAL A 54 3.90 8.16 -3.14
CA VAL A 54 5.35 8.22 -2.88
C VAL A 54 5.95 6.82 -2.79
N GLN A 55 5.28 5.88 -2.14
CA GLN A 55 5.73 4.48 -2.03
C GLN A 55 5.88 3.83 -3.41
N ALA A 56 4.85 3.92 -4.26
CA ALA A 56 4.84 3.31 -5.58
C ALA A 56 5.89 3.96 -6.50
N ARG A 57 5.86 5.30 -6.62
CA ARG A 57 6.76 6.04 -7.51
C ARG A 57 8.23 5.86 -7.12
N SER A 58 8.55 5.96 -5.83
CA SER A 58 9.92 5.74 -5.36
C SER A 58 10.44 4.33 -5.66
N ARG A 59 9.59 3.30 -5.62
CA ARG A 59 10.00 1.92 -5.92
C ARG A 59 10.21 1.70 -7.41
N ILE A 60 9.34 2.25 -8.24
CA ILE A 60 9.46 2.19 -9.71
C ILE A 60 10.75 2.88 -10.15
N ASP A 61 11.00 4.10 -9.66
CA ASP A 61 12.21 4.87 -10.00
C ASP A 61 13.48 4.16 -9.53
N GLN A 62 13.44 3.52 -8.35
CA GLN A 62 14.56 2.72 -7.86
C GLN A 62 14.87 1.57 -8.82
N LEU A 63 13.88 0.82 -9.29
CA LEU A 63 14.07 -0.30 -10.22
C LEU A 63 14.61 0.17 -11.57
N LYS A 64 14.10 1.29 -12.09
CA LYS A 64 14.61 1.91 -13.33
C LYS A 64 16.08 2.31 -13.20
N ARG A 65 16.48 2.90 -12.07
CA ARG A 65 17.88 3.29 -11.80
C ARG A 65 18.84 2.10 -11.69
N LEU A 66 18.32 0.94 -11.29
CA LEU A 66 19.08 -0.32 -11.29
C LEU A 66 19.21 -0.93 -12.69
N GLY A 67 18.57 -0.36 -13.71
CA GLY A 67 18.62 -0.81 -15.10
C GLY A 67 17.50 -1.77 -15.50
N HIS A 68 16.51 -2.01 -14.65
CA HIS A 68 15.34 -2.82 -15.04
C HIS A 68 14.41 -2.02 -15.97
N SER A 69 13.91 -2.67 -17.02
CA SER A 69 12.75 -2.18 -17.77
C SER A 69 11.50 -2.37 -16.94
N VAL A 70 10.76 -1.28 -16.71
CA VAL A 70 9.56 -1.25 -15.84
C VAL A 70 8.36 -0.78 -16.66
N ASP A 71 8.02 -1.55 -17.69
CA ASP A 71 6.89 -1.25 -18.59
C ASP A 71 5.57 -1.84 -18.08
N LYS A 72 5.66 -2.92 -17.28
CA LYS A 72 4.52 -3.62 -16.69
C LYS A 72 4.77 -3.83 -15.21
N VAL A 73 3.77 -3.52 -14.39
CA VAL A 73 3.84 -3.64 -12.93
C VAL A 73 2.59 -4.32 -12.39
N GLU A 74 2.79 -5.11 -11.34
CA GLU A 74 1.72 -5.68 -10.53
C GLU A 74 1.85 -5.11 -9.12
N PHE A 75 0.75 -4.60 -8.57
CA PHE A 75 0.71 -4.12 -7.20
C PHE A 75 0.35 -5.24 -6.24
N ILE A 76 1.04 -5.31 -5.10
CA ILE A 76 0.74 -6.24 -4.00
C ILE A 76 0.52 -5.41 -2.74
N LEU A 77 -0.71 -5.40 -2.24
CA LEU A 77 -1.12 -4.74 -1.01
C LEU A 77 -1.04 -5.75 0.13
N MET A 78 -0.04 -5.55 0.97
CA MET A 78 0.24 -6.38 2.16
C MET A 78 0.16 -5.53 3.43
N GLY A 79 -0.07 -6.19 4.58
CA GLY A 79 -0.13 -5.52 5.87
C GLY A 79 -1.20 -6.09 6.80
N GLY A 80 -1.92 -5.19 7.49
CA GLY A 80 -3.14 -5.53 8.20
C GLY A 80 -4.31 -5.79 7.25
N THR A 81 -5.52 -5.61 7.77
CA THR A 81 -6.77 -5.91 7.06
C THR A 81 -7.24 -4.73 6.22
N PHE A 82 -6.64 -4.49 5.04
CA PHE A 82 -6.94 -3.30 4.20
C PHE A 82 -8.44 -3.12 3.92
N MET A 83 -9.17 -4.22 3.69
CA MET A 83 -10.61 -4.18 3.43
C MET A 83 -11.47 -3.73 4.62
N SER A 84 -10.92 -3.72 5.83
CA SER A 84 -11.58 -3.17 7.04
C SER A 84 -11.53 -1.64 7.14
N LEU A 85 -10.72 -0.98 6.31
CA LEU A 85 -10.59 0.47 6.33
C LEU A 85 -11.79 1.15 5.67
N PRO A 86 -12.09 2.42 6.04
CA PRO A 86 -13.17 3.18 5.44
C PRO A 86 -13.08 3.23 3.91
N SER A 87 -14.22 3.21 3.22
CA SER A 87 -14.30 3.24 1.76
C SER A 87 -13.53 4.42 1.16
N GLU A 88 -13.65 5.62 1.75
CA GLU A 88 -12.93 6.82 1.32
C GLU A 88 -11.40 6.64 1.35
N TYR A 89 -10.88 5.95 2.37
CA TYR A 89 -9.44 5.67 2.44
C TYR A 89 -9.01 4.63 1.42
N ARG A 90 -9.85 3.61 1.17
CA ARG A 90 -9.58 2.58 0.16
C ARG A 90 -9.57 3.19 -1.24
N ASP A 91 -10.53 4.06 -1.56
CA ASP A 91 -10.56 4.83 -2.81
C ASP A 91 -9.30 5.69 -2.97
N TYR A 92 -9.00 6.53 -1.96
CA TYR A 92 -7.80 7.35 -1.94
C TYR A 92 -6.54 6.52 -2.19
N PHE A 93 -6.40 5.38 -1.50
CA PHE A 93 -5.21 4.55 -1.61
C PHE A 93 -5.05 3.97 -3.01
N THR A 94 -6.10 3.33 -3.55
CA THR A 94 -6.08 2.71 -4.88
C THR A 94 -5.87 3.75 -5.98
N ARG A 95 -6.58 4.88 -5.92
CA ARG A 95 -6.45 5.98 -6.87
C ARG A 95 -5.01 6.49 -6.97
N ASN A 96 -4.38 6.74 -5.82
CA ASN A 96 -3.02 7.25 -5.76
C ASN A 96 -1.96 6.25 -6.26
N LEU A 97 -2.24 4.94 -6.21
CA LEU A 97 -1.36 3.93 -6.81
C LEU A 97 -1.36 4.03 -8.34
N HIS A 98 -2.53 4.20 -8.94
CA HIS A 98 -2.68 4.39 -10.39
C HIS A 98 -2.14 5.75 -10.85
N ASP A 99 -2.40 6.81 -10.09
CA ASP A 99 -1.85 8.15 -10.32
C ASP A 99 -0.31 8.16 -10.29
N ALA A 100 0.31 7.29 -9.49
CA ALA A 100 1.76 7.14 -9.48
C ALA A 100 2.32 6.56 -10.80
N LEU A 101 1.51 5.83 -11.56
CA LEU A 101 1.88 5.30 -12.88
C LEU A 101 1.60 6.30 -13.99
N SER A 102 0.43 6.94 -13.99
CA SER A 102 0.00 7.86 -15.05
C SER A 102 0.62 9.25 -14.91
N GLY A 103 0.94 9.68 -13.69
CA GLY A 103 1.33 11.06 -13.38
C GLY A 103 0.15 12.05 -13.32
N HIS A 104 -1.07 11.58 -13.56
CA HIS A 104 -2.30 12.37 -13.43
C HIS A 104 -2.73 12.48 -11.96
N THR A 105 -3.58 13.45 -11.63
CA THR A 105 -4.23 13.54 -10.31
C THR A 105 -5.72 13.33 -10.49
N SER A 106 -6.21 12.16 -10.06
CA SER A 106 -7.59 11.75 -10.32
C SER A 106 -8.53 12.10 -9.16
N ALA A 107 -9.82 12.21 -9.44
CA ALA A 107 -10.87 12.47 -8.44
C ALA A 107 -11.47 11.18 -7.86
N ASN A 108 -11.45 10.06 -8.59
CA ASN A 108 -11.94 8.75 -8.17
C ASN A 108 -11.11 7.62 -8.81
N VAL A 109 -11.32 6.38 -8.36
CA VAL A 109 -10.59 5.21 -8.87
C VAL A 109 -10.87 4.97 -10.36
N GLU A 110 -12.10 5.15 -10.83
CA GLU A 110 -12.48 4.92 -12.23
C GLU A 110 -11.69 5.82 -13.20
N GLU A 111 -11.55 7.10 -12.85
CA GLU A 111 -10.73 8.05 -13.57
C GLU A 111 -9.26 7.63 -13.55
N ALA A 112 -8.72 7.28 -12.38
CA ALA A 112 -7.32 6.88 -12.26
C ALA A 112 -6.98 5.65 -13.08
N VAL A 113 -7.87 4.66 -13.13
CA VAL A 113 -7.71 3.46 -13.97
C VAL A 113 -7.70 3.86 -15.43
N THR A 114 -8.65 4.69 -15.87
CA THR A 114 -8.74 5.16 -17.27
C THR A 114 -7.46 5.86 -17.72
N TYR A 115 -6.93 6.79 -16.92
CA TYR A 115 -5.65 7.43 -17.24
C TYR A 115 -4.45 6.47 -17.15
N SER A 116 -4.51 5.50 -16.24
CA SER A 116 -3.47 4.47 -16.09
C SER A 116 -3.39 3.53 -17.31
N GLU A 117 -4.47 3.33 -18.06
CA GLU A 117 -4.47 2.49 -19.28
C GLU A 117 -3.60 3.08 -20.40
N HIS A 118 -3.53 4.41 -20.45
CA HIS A 118 -2.73 5.18 -21.40
C HIS A 118 -1.32 5.52 -20.88
N SER A 119 -0.96 5.09 -19.66
CA SER A 119 0.39 5.29 -19.14
C SER A 119 1.44 4.44 -19.87
N ALA A 120 2.67 4.96 -19.90
CA ALA A 120 3.84 4.21 -20.33
C ALA A 120 4.11 2.97 -19.45
N VAL A 121 3.81 3.06 -18.15
CA VAL A 121 3.93 1.94 -17.21
C VAL A 121 2.55 1.39 -16.91
N LYS A 122 2.28 0.16 -17.34
CA LYS A 122 0.95 -0.46 -17.23
C LYS A 122 0.80 -1.29 -15.96
N CYS A 123 -0.28 -1.06 -15.23
CA CYS A 123 -0.72 -1.96 -14.17
C CYS A 123 -1.37 -3.20 -14.81
N ILE A 124 -0.81 -4.39 -14.59
CA ILE A 124 -1.35 -5.65 -15.12
C ILE A 124 -2.18 -6.43 -14.10
N GLY A 125 -2.10 -6.04 -12.82
CA GLY A 125 -2.77 -6.74 -11.74
C GLY A 125 -2.60 -6.03 -10.41
N MET A 126 -3.52 -6.31 -9.50
CA MET A 126 -3.49 -5.84 -8.12
C MET A 126 -3.92 -6.97 -7.20
N THR A 127 -3.01 -7.41 -6.35
CA THR A 127 -3.25 -8.42 -5.31
C THR A 127 -3.51 -7.70 -3.98
N ILE A 128 -4.60 -8.04 -3.32
CA ILE A 128 -4.99 -7.48 -2.02
C ILE A 128 -5.14 -8.62 -1.01
N GLU A 129 -4.31 -8.60 0.04
CA GLU A 129 -4.49 -9.48 1.20
C GLU A 129 -5.67 -9.00 2.05
N THR A 130 -6.54 -9.93 2.47
CA THR A 130 -7.71 -9.65 3.31
C THR A 130 -7.97 -10.72 4.36
#